data_AF-X1SF53-F1
#
_entry.id   AF-X1SF53-F1
#
_cell.length_a   1.000
_cell.length_b   1.000
_cell.length_c   1.000
_cell.angle_alpha   90.00
_cell.angle_beta   90.00
_cell.angle_gamma   90.00
#
_symmetry.space_group_name_H-M   'P 1'
#
loop_
_entity.id
_entity.type
_entity.pdbx_description
1 polymer ?
#
loop_
_entity_poly.entity_id
_entity_poly.type
_entity_poly.pdbx_seq_one_letter_code
_entity_poly.pdbx_strand_id
1 'polypeptide(L)'
;GTKYPYVSSTHTNNGVICFINSKANDLHKGNTITINRTGSVGESFYQPYPFVASKDRIRVLIPKFKMNRYIGSFLASILRLEKYRFSYGRTWGTNRIKETKIKLPVDKKGNPDWKFMENYIKSLPYSKSLI
;
A
#
# COMPACT_ATOMS: atom_id res chain seq x y z
N GLY A 1 -24.89 4.50 -10.50
CA GLY A 1 -23.96 5.25 -9.63
C GLY A 1 -22.56 4.70 -9.78
N THR A 2 -21.54 5.55 -9.72
CA THR A 2 -20.13 5.12 -9.78
C THR A 2 -19.81 4.25 -8.57
N LYS A 3 -19.28 3.05 -8.81
CA LYS A 3 -18.85 2.12 -7.75
C LYS A 3 -17.34 2.22 -7.54
N TYR A 4 -16.91 2.14 -6.29
CA TYR A 4 -15.50 2.19 -5.89
C TYR A 4 -15.09 0.90 -5.19
N PRO A 5 -13.81 0.47 -5.31
CA PRO A 5 -13.29 -0.66 -4.55
C PRO A 5 -13.42 -0.40 -3.04
N TYR A 6 -13.92 -1.40 -2.31
CA TYR A 6 -13.91 -1.40 -0.85
C TYR A 6 -12.77 -2.27 -0.33
N VAL A 7 -11.79 -1.63 0.30
CA VAL A 7 -10.57 -2.25 0.81
C VAL A 7 -10.74 -2.61 2.29
N SER A 8 -10.47 -3.88 2.61
CA SER A 8 -10.57 -4.45 3.96
C SER A 8 -9.45 -5.47 4.20
N SER A 9 -9.45 -6.14 5.36
CA SER A 9 -8.33 -6.92 5.90
C SER A 9 -8.12 -8.30 5.25
N THR A 10 -8.24 -8.40 3.92
CA THR A 10 -7.88 -9.61 3.16
C THR A 10 -6.41 -9.59 2.74
N HIS A 11 -5.82 -10.75 2.52
CA HIS A 11 -4.46 -10.94 2.00
C HIS A 11 -4.42 -11.15 0.48
N THR A 12 -5.57 -11.15 -0.19
CA THR A 12 -5.70 -11.37 -1.64
C THR A 12 -6.32 -10.15 -2.33
N ASN A 13 -6.36 -10.18 -3.67
CA ASN A 13 -7.11 -9.23 -4.50
C ASN A 13 -6.83 -7.75 -4.18
N ASN A 14 -5.56 -7.41 -3.89
CA ASN A 14 -5.15 -6.05 -3.55
C ASN A 14 -5.90 -5.44 -2.35
N GLY A 15 -6.40 -6.26 -1.43
CA GLY A 15 -7.20 -5.83 -0.29
C GLY A 15 -8.68 -5.59 -0.60
N VAL A 16 -9.11 -5.70 -1.87
CA VAL A 16 -10.48 -5.39 -2.30
C VAL A 16 -11.40 -6.59 -2.05
N ILE A 17 -12.48 -6.37 -1.30
CA ILE A 17 -13.47 -7.43 -1.02
C ILE A 17 -14.76 -7.29 -1.84
N CYS A 18 -15.12 -6.07 -2.24
CA CYS A 18 -16.30 -5.79 -3.08
C CYS A 18 -16.23 -4.36 -3.64
N PHE A 19 -17.25 -3.97 -4.41
CA PHE A 19 -17.42 -2.62 -4.92
C PHE A 19 -18.68 -1.99 -4.32
N ILE A 20 -18.55 -0.77 -3.80
CA ILE A 20 -19.66 -0.05 -3.12
C ILE A 20 -19.94 1.30 -3.77
N ASN A 21 -21.19 1.76 -3.66
CA ASN A 21 -21.52 3.16 -3.90
C ASN A 21 -21.04 3.96 -2.67
N SER A 22 -20.34 5.07 -2.90
CA SER A 22 -19.88 5.94 -1.81
C SER A 22 -19.92 7.40 -2.22
N LYS A 23 -20.08 8.28 -1.24
CA LYS A 23 -19.99 9.73 -1.42
C LYS A 23 -18.51 10.14 -1.49
N ALA A 24 -18.23 11.27 -2.14
CA ALA A 24 -16.86 11.76 -2.35
C ALA A 24 -16.05 11.92 -1.05
N ASN A 25 -16.70 12.22 0.07
CA ASN A 25 -16.04 12.48 1.35
C ASN A 25 -15.41 11.24 2.02
N ASP A 26 -15.83 10.03 1.65
CA ASP A 26 -15.28 8.78 2.20
C ASP A 26 -14.21 8.16 1.28
N LEU A 27 -13.86 8.83 0.17
CA LEU A 27 -12.89 8.33 -0.80
C LEU A 27 -11.46 8.70 -0.44
N HIS A 28 -10.60 7.69 -0.41
CA HIS A 28 -9.17 7.87 -0.48
C HIS A 28 -8.73 8.03 -1.94
N LYS A 29 -7.71 8.86 -2.17
CA LYS A 29 -7.08 9.00 -3.48
C LYS A 29 -6.31 7.72 -3.85
N GLY A 30 -6.27 7.41 -5.14
CA GLY A 30 -5.32 6.43 -5.68
C GLY A 30 -3.87 6.91 -5.54
N ASN A 31 -2.93 6.11 -6.01
CA ASN A 31 -1.50 6.28 -5.77
C ASN A 31 -1.14 6.29 -4.28
N THR A 32 -1.77 5.44 -3.48
CA THR A 32 -1.50 5.29 -2.04
C THR A 32 -1.20 3.83 -1.70
N ILE A 33 -0.76 3.56 -0.47
CA ILE A 33 -0.56 2.20 0.02
C ILE A 33 -1.50 1.94 1.19
N THR A 34 -2.14 0.77 1.21
CA THR A 34 -2.99 0.32 2.32
C THR A 34 -2.27 -0.74 3.13
N ILE A 35 -2.34 -0.63 4.46
CA ILE A 35 -1.79 -1.61 5.41
C ILE A 35 -2.93 -2.19 6.24
N ASN A 36 -3.00 -3.51 6.30
CA ASN A 36 -3.91 -4.24 7.18
C ASN A 36 -3.44 -4.19 8.64
N ARG A 37 -4.30 -3.71 9.53
CA ARG A 37 -4.04 -3.63 10.99
C ARG A 37 -4.54 -4.84 11.76
N THR A 38 -5.60 -5.46 11.28
CA THR A 38 -6.28 -6.61 11.90
C THR A 38 -6.49 -7.70 10.86
N GLY A 39 -6.80 -8.93 11.27
CA GLY A 39 -6.89 -10.07 10.36
C GLY A 39 -5.53 -10.41 9.76
N SER A 40 -5.34 -10.18 8.46
CA SER A 40 -4.06 -10.35 7.76
C SER A 40 -3.08 -9.19 8.05
N VAL A 41 -2.66 -9.04 9.31
CA VAL A 41 -1.82 -7.93 9.78
C VAL A 41 -0.54 -7.80 8.96
N GLY A 42 -0.23 -6.57 8.53
CA GLY A 42 0.99 -6.24 7.79
C GLY A 42 0.93 -6.50 6.28
N GLU A 43 -0.14 -7.12 5.79
CA GLU A 43 -0.39 -7.13 4.35
C GLU A 43 -0.53 -5.69 3.84
N SER A 44 0.27 -5.39 2.82
CA SER A 44 0.47 -4.03 2.31
C SER A 44 0.26 -4.00 0.80
N PHE A 45 -0.65 -3.16 0.32
CA PHE A 45 -1.11 -3.14 -1.07
C PHE A 45 -1.02 -1.75 -1.66
N TYR A 46 -0.61 -1.63 -2.93
CA TYR A 46 -0.66 -0.36 -3.65
C TYR A 46 -2.05 -0.18 -4.26
N GLN A 47 -2.66 0.99 -4.07
CA GLN A 47 -3.98 1.30 -4.61
C GLN A 47 -3.83 2.27 -5.80
N PRO A 48 -4.01 1.83 -7.06
CA PRO A 48 -3.91 2.70 -8.24
C PRO A 48 -5.03 3.73 -8.35
N TYR A 49 -6.24 3.35 -7.92
CA TYR A 49 -7.47 4.11 -8.15
C TYR A 49 -8.07 4.61 -6.83
N PRO A 50 -8.98 5.60 -6.87
CA PRO A 50 -9.76 5.98 -5.70
C PRO A 50 -10.54 4.81 -5.12
N PHE A 51 -10.59 4.70 -3.79
CA PHE A 51 -11.19 3.57 -3.08
C PHE A 51 -11.75 4.00 -1.73
N VAL A 52 -12.57 3.15 -1.13
CA VAL A 52 -13.05 3.29 0.25
C VAL A 52 -12.35 2.26 1.12
N ALA A 53 -11.88 2.66 2.30
CA ALA A 53 -11.19 1.76 3.22
C ALA A 53 -12.01 1.49 4.48
N SER A 54 -11.94 0.28 5.02
CA SER A 54 -12.45 -0.02 6.36
C SER A 54 -11.65 0.77 7.42
N LYS A 55 -12.30 1.75 8.07
CA LYS A 55 -11.67 2.71 9.00
C LYS A 55 -10.88 2.04 10.14
N ASP A 56 -11.40 0.94 10.69
CA ASP A 56 -10.79 0.27 11.84
C ASP A 56 -9.69 -0.72 11.44
N ARG A 57 -9.82 -1.31 10.25
CA ARG A 57 -8.99 -2.42 9.78
C ARG A 57 -7.82 -1.98 8.92
N ILE A 58 -7.95 -0.84 8.23
CA ILE A 58 -6.98 -0.38 7.23
C ILE A 58 -6.35 0.94 7.62
N ARG A 59 -5.06 1.09 7.31
CA ARG A 59 -4.38 2.39 7.30
C ARG A 59 -3.94 2.73 5.89
N VAL A 60 -4.17 3.97 5.50
CA VAL A 60 -3.78 4.48 4.19
C VAL A 60 -2.54 5.35 4.37
N LEU A 61 -1.44 4.96 3.71
CA LEU A 61 -0.23 5.74 3.62
C LEU A 61 -0.31 6.64 2.39
N ILE A 62 -0.33 7.95 2.65
CA ILE A 62 -0.37 8.98 1.62
C ILE A 62 1.07 9.40 1.32
N PRO A 63 1.55 9.26 0.08
CA PRO A 63 2.92 9.61 -0.26
C PRO A 63 3.15 11.11 -0.21
N LYS A 64 4.33 11.51 0.27
CA LYS A 64 4.83 12.90 0.26
C LYS A 64 5.75 13.18 -0.94
N PHE A 65 5.78 12.27 -1.89
CA PHE A 65 6.60 12.29 -3.10
C PHE A 65 5.74 11.85 -4.29
N LYS A 66 6.27 12.01 -5.52
CA LYS A 66 5.56 11.58 -6.72
C LYS A 66 5.52 10.05 -6.80
N MET A 67 4.36 9.49 -6.49
CA MET A 67 4.09 8.06 -6.56
C MET A 67 3.67 7.66 -7.98
N ASN A 68 4.04 6.44 -8.37
CA ASN A 68 3.45 5.74 -9.52
C ASN A 68 3.30 4.25 -9.19
N ARG A 69 2.65 3.49 -10.07
CA ARG A 69 2.37 2.07 -9.83
C ARG A 69 3.59 1.20 -9.56
N TYR A 70 4.73 1.51 -10.18
CA TYR A 70 5.96 0.75 -10.03
C TYR A 70 6.62 1.03 -8.68
N ILE A 71 6.77 2.32 -8.33
CA ILE A 71 7.29 2.74 -7.03
C ILE A 71 6.37 2.22 -5.91
N GLY A 72 5.05 2.33 -6.09
CA GLY A 72 4.06 1.86 -5.13
C GLY A 72 4.12 0.35 -4.91
N SER A 73 4.24 -0.43 -5.99
CA SER A 73 4.40 -1.89 -5.91
C SER A 73 5.69 -2.30 -5.21
N PHE A 74 6.79 -1.60 -5.49
CA PHE A 74 8.08 -1.82 -4.81
C PHE A 74 7.93 -1.59 -3.30
N LEU A 75 7.44 -0.41 -2.91
CA LEU A 75 7.29 -0.03 -1.50
C LEU A 75 6.30 -0.93 -0.76
N ALA A 76 5.17 -1.28 -1.38
CA ALA A 76 4.21 -2.21 -0.79
C ALA A 76 4.84 -3.59 -0.54
N SER A 77 5.72 -4.05 -1.44
CA SER A 77 6.46 -5.30 -1.27
C SER A 77 7.43 -5.23 -0.09
N ILE A 78 8.20 -4.15 0.05
CA ILE A 78 9.09 -3.94 1.19
C ILE A 78 8.31 -3.84 2.51
N LEU A 79 7.20 -3.09 2.54
CA LEU A 79 6.36 -2.97 3.73
C LEU A 79 5.75 -4.30 4.14
N ARG A 80 5.36 -5.15 3.18
CA ARG A 80 4.86 -6.49 3.45
C ARG A 80 5.92 -7.38 4.11
N LEU A 81 7.21 -7.16 3.84
CA LEU A 81 8.28 -7.89 4.53
C LEU A 81 8.32 -7.56 6.02
N GLU A 82 7.87 -6.40 6.48
CA GLU A 82 7.83 -6.09 7.93
C GLU A 82 6.77 -6.90 8.70
N LYS A 83 5.88 -7.63 8.01
CA LYS A 83 4.77 -8.35 8.64
C LYS A 83 5.20 -9.37 9.69
N TYR A 84 6.40 -9.97 9.59
CA TYR A 84 6.89 -10.96 10.57
C TYR A 84 7.02 -10.38 11.99
N ARG A 85 7.09 -9.05 12.11
CA ARG A 85 7.22 -8.34 13.40
C ARG A 85 5.87 -8.18 14.12
N PHE A 86 4.77 -8.50 13.45
CA PHE A 86 3.40 -8.26 13.90
C PHE A 86 2.56 -9.53 13.83
N SER A 87 1.61 -9.67 14.73
CA SER A 87 0.71 -10.83 14.80
C SER A 87 -0.66 -10.40 15.31
N TYR A 88 -1.61 -11.33 15.36
CA TYR A 88 -2.97 -11.05 15.87
C TYR A 88 -2.96 -10.43 17.28
N GLY A 89 -2.09 -10.91 18.18
CA GLY A 89 -1.89 -10.34 19.52
C GLY A 89 -1.04 -9.06 19.56
N ARG A 90 -0.36 -8.72 18.45
CA ARG A 90 0.53 -7.55 18.32
C ARG A 90 0.21 -6.77 17.05
N THR A 91 -0.88 -6.02 17.08
CA THR A 91 -1.30 -5.21 15.92
C THR A 91 -0.25 -4.17 15.52
N TRP A 92 -0.18 -3.88 14.22
CA TRP A 92 0.61 -2.77 13.70
C TRP A 92 -0.19 -1.47 13.89
N GLY A 93 -0.16 -0.95 15.13
CA GLY A 93 -0.82 0.29 15.48
C GLY A 93 -0.25 1.50 14.73
N THR A 94 -1.03 2.59 14.64
CA THR A 94 -0.64 3.81 13.92
C THR A 94 0.73 4.35 14.36
N ASN A 95 1.03 4.35 15.67
CA ASN A 95 2.32 4.84 16.18
C ASN A 95 3.49 3.98 15.69
N ARG A 96 3.35 2.66 15.75
CA ARG A 96 4.35 1.72 15.24
C ARG A 96 4.55 1.86 13.73
N ILE A 97 3.48 2.10 12.96
CA ILE A 97 3.59 2.39 11.52
C ILE A 97 4.43 3.64 11.30
N LYS A 98 4.17 4.73 12.04
CA LYS A 98 4.93 5.98 11.94
C LYS A 98 6.41 5.82 12.31
N GLU A 99 6.71 4.94 13.26
CA GLU A 99 8.08 4.64 13.71
C GLU A 99 8.80 3.62 12.83
N THR A 100 8.10 2.93 11.92
CA THR A 100 8.70 1.90 11.08
C THR A 100 9.66 2.54 10.09
N LYS A 101 10.91 2.09 10.12
CA LYS A 101 11.94 2.41 9.14
C LYS A 101 12.13 1.22 8.21
N ILE A 102 12.04 1.46 6.91
CA ILE A 102 12.35 0.48 5.87
C ILE A 102 13.65 0.86 5.18
N LYS A 103 14.41 -0.14 4.72
CA LYS A 103 15.61 0.09 3.92
C LYS A 103 15.21 0.25 2.45
N LEU A 104 15.73 1.28 1.81
CA LEU A 104 15.50 1.56 0.40
C LEU A 104 16.84 1.71 -0.33
N PRO A 105 16.88 1.40 -1.64
CA PRO A 105 18.02 1.78 -2.48
C PRO A 105 18.18 3.31 -2.47
N VAL A 106 19.42 3.78 -2.57
CA VAL A 106 19.77 5.20 -2.53
C VAL A 106 20.52 5.62 -3.78
N ASP A 107 20.29 6.86 -4.22
CA ASP A 107 21.04 7.49 -5.29
C ASP A 107 22.43 7.93 -4.79
N LYS A 108 23.24 8.50 -5.69
CA LYS A 108 24.58 9.02 -5.35
C LYS A 108 24.57 10.15 -4.30
N LYS A 109 23.41 10.74 -4.02
CA LYS A 109 23.22 11.82 -3.03
C LYS A 109 22.64 11.29 -1.70
N GLY A 110 22.43 9.98 -1.58
CA GLY A 110 21.85 9.36 -0.38
C GLY A 110 20.32 9.48 -0.28
N ASN A 111 19.64 9.98 -1.32
CA ASN A 111 18.18 10.04 -1.35
C ASN A 111 17.62 8.71 -1.85
N PRO A 112 16.35 8.34 -1.52
CA PRO A 112 15.75 7.15 -2.10
C PRO A 112 15.80 7.16 -3.63
N ASP A 113 16.33 6.10 -4.22
CA ASP A 113 16.47 5.99 -5.67
C ASP A 113 15.15 5.54 -6.32
N TRP A 114 14.25 6.51 -6.52
CA TRP A 114 12.95 6.30 -7.15
C TRP A 114 13.07 5.75 -8.56
N LYS A 115 14.14 6.12 -9.30
CA LYS A 115 14.31 5.69 -10.68
C LYS A 115 14.73 4.24 -10.75
N PHE A 116 15.64 3.82 -9.87
CA PHE A 116 15.99 2.43 -9.71
C PHE A 116 14.78 1.59 -9.30
N MET A 117 14.03 1.99 -8.27
CA MET A 117 12.84 1.25 -7.81
C MET A 117 11.81 1.08 -8.95
N GLU A 118 11.56 2.14 -9.71
CA GLU A 118 10.68 2.08 -10.88
C GLU A 118 11.21 1.11 -11.96
N ASN A 119 12.48 1.27 -12.34
CA ASN A 119 13.10 0.47 -13.40
C ASN A 119 13.20 -1.01 -13.01
N TYR A 120 13.47 -1.30 -11.74
CA TYR A 120 13.51 -2.66 -11.20
C TYR A 120 12.16 -3.35 -11.35
N ILE A 121 11.05 -2.70 -10.96
CA ILE A 121 9.74 -3.32 -11.17
C ILE A 121 9.42 -3.44 -12.65
N LYS A 122 9.78 -2.45 -13.49
CA LYS A 122 9.57 -2.51 -14.95
C LYS A 122 10.33 -3.66 -15.61
N SER A 123 11.50 -4.05 -15.10
CA SER A 123 12.27 -5.16 -15.66
C SER A 123 11.70 -6.54 -15.33
N LEU A 124 10.79 -6.65 -14.36
CA LEU A 124 10.13 -7.92 -14.03
C LEU A 124 9.16 -8.36 -15.15
N PRO A 125 9.03 -9.67 -15.40
CA PRO A 125 7.99 -10.19 -16.28
C PRO A 125 6.60 -9.70 -15.85
N TYR A 126 5.75 -9.39 -16.82
CA TYR A 126 4.37 -8.92 -16.62
C TYR A 126 4.24 -7.59 -15.85
N SER A 127 5.31 -6.82 -15.68
CA SER A 127 5.28 -5.51 -15.01
C SER A 127 4.28 -4.51 -15.61
N LYS A 128 3.98 -4.64 -16.91
CA LYS A 128 2.98 -3.83 -17.61
C LYS A 128 1.55 -4.09 -17.14
N SER A 129 1.29 -5.30 -16.63
CA SER A 129 -0.01 -5.77 -16.14
C SER A 129 -0.25 -5.44 -14.67
N LEU A 130 0.70 -4.79 -13.99
CA LEU A 130 0.51 -4.31 -12.63
C LEU A 130 -0.62 -3.28 -12.58
N ILE A 131 -1.55 -3.55 -11.69
CA ILE A 131 -2.76 -2.79 -11.37
C ILE A 131 -2.54 -2.03 -10.08
#